data_AF-A0A518WF21-F1
#
_entry.id   AF-A0A518WF21-F1
#
_cell.length_a   1.000
_cell.length_b   1.000
_cell.length_c   1.000
_cell.angle_alpha   90.00
_cell.angle_beta   90.00
_cell.angle_gamma   90.00
#
_symmetry.space_group_name_H-M   'P 1'
#
loop_
_entity.id
_entity.type
_entity.pdbx_description
1 polymer ?
#
loop_
_entity_poly.entity_id
_entity_poly.type
_entity_poly.pdbx_seq_one_letter_code
_entity_poly.pdbx_strand_id
1 'polypeptide(L)'
;MTAKAAGGVKSADCPSGTDLQKLVELPKGMTFGSVECVKDWAGAVPQGPKTGDGVYLFHYTAGTGWKYYGEGSGYDCKDLGLTEPAPFCISG
;
A
#
# COMPACT_ATOMS: atom_id res chain seq x y z
N MET A 1 -36.43 -5.02 -2.06
CA MET A 1 -35.15 -5.64 -2.46
C MET A 1 -34.09 -5.12 -1.50
N THR A 2 -33.60 -6.00 -0.64
CA THR A 2 -32.74 -5.66 0.50
C THR A 2 -31.33 -5.36 0.00
N ALA A 3 -30.92 -4.10 -0.01
CA ALA A 3 -29.52 -3.74 -0.25
C ALA A 3 -28.72 -4.15 1.00
N LYS A 4 -28.05 -5.29 0.88
CA LYS A 4 -27.12 -5.87 1.84
C LYS A 4 -26.14 -4.79 2.31
N ALA A 5 -26.17 -4.50 3.60
CA ALA A 5 -25.29 -3.55 4.26
C ALA A 5 -23.86 -3.70 3.76
N ALA A 6 -23.30 -2.62 3.19
CA ALA A 6 -21.87 -2.44 3.15
C ALA A 6 -21.43 -2.29 4.62
N GLY A 7 -21.17 -3.42 5.26
CA GLY A 7 -20.57 -3.44 6.60
C GLY A 7 -19.34 -2.57 6.52
N GLY A 8 -19.34 -1.47 7.29
CA GLY A 8 -18.22 -0.54 7.37
C GLY A 8 -16.98 -1.30 7.80
N VAL A 9 -16.18 -1.72 6.83
CA VAL A 9 -14.79 -2.04 7.07
C VAL A 9 -14.18 -0.71 7.48
N LYS A 10 -13.83 -0.58 8.77
CA LYS A 10 -12.86 0.43 9.17
C LYS A 10 -11.66 0.19 8.26
N SER A 11 -11.37 1.14 7.36
CA SER A 11 -10.11 1.14 6.62
C SER A 11 -9.00 0.85 7.63
N ALA A 12 -8.10 -0.07 7.29
CA ALA A 12 -7.01 -0.38 8.20
C ALA A 12 -6.20 0.88 8.48
N ASP A 13 -5.72 1.03 9.72
CA ASP A 13 -4.75 2.07 10.05
C ASP A 13 -3.55 1.96 9.10
N CYS A 14 -3.05 3.12 8.68
CA CYS A 14 -1.89 3.21 7.80
C CYS A 14 -0.68 2.58 8.50
N PRO A 15 -0.04 1.55 7.92
CA PRO A 15 1.05 0.84 8.57
C PRO A 15 2.30 1.72 8.60
N SER A 16 3.12 1.51 9.63
CA SER A 16 4.43 2.14 9.66
C SER A 16 5.37 1.45 8.67
N GLY A 17 6.39 2.18 8.18
CA GLY A 17 7.45 1.58 7.36
C GLY A 17 8.10 0.38 8.05
N THR A 18 8.25 0.42 9.38
CA THR A 18 8.79 -0.69 10.17
C THR A 18 7.89 -1.91 10.19
N ASP A 19 6.56 -1.76 10.14
CA ASP A 19 5.65 -2.90 10.07
C ASP A 19 5.65 -3.54 8.69
N LEU A 20 5.73 -2.73 7.65
CA LEU A 20 5.88 -3.21 6.28
C LEU A 20 7.19 -3.99 6.10
N GLN A 21 8.30 -3.51 6.68
CA GLN A 21 9.61 -4.20 6.62
C GLN A 21 9.62 -5.62 7.21
N LYS A 22 8.67 -5.93 8.11
CA LYS A 22 8.56 -7.27 8.70
C LYS A 22 7.84 -8.27 7.80
N LEU A 23 7.29 -7.81 6.68
CA LEU A 23 6.62 -8.68 5.72
C LEU A 23 7.64 -9.61 5.06
N VAL A 24 7.32 -10.90 5.09
CA VAL A 24 8.21 -11.99 4.64
C VAL A 24 8.52 -11.96 3.14
N GLU A 25 7.72 -11.23 2.37
CA GLU A 25 7.80 -11.12 0.92
C GLU A 25 8.79 -10.05 0.45
N LEU A 26 9.31 -9.23 1.38
CA LEU A 26 10.23 -8.15 1.05
C LEU A 26 11.70 -8.59 1.04
N PRO A 27 12.54 -7.95 0.22
CA PRO A 27 13.98 -8.14 0.27
C PRO A 27 14.54 -7.89 1.67
N LYS A 28 15.44 -8.77 2.13
CA LYS A 28 16.09 -8.59 3.44
C LYS A 28 16.90 -7.29 3.46
N GLY A 29 16.73 -6.52 4.54
CA GLY A 29 17.41 -5.23 4.72
C GLY A 29 16.77 -4.08 3.95
N MET A 30 15.58 -4.29 3.38
CA MET A 30 14.76 -3.18 2.88
C MET A 30 14.32 -2.30 4.04
N THR A 31 14.41 -0.99 3.84
CA THR A 31 13.83 0.01 4.74
C THR A 31 12.90 0.91 3.96
N PHE A 32 11.87 1.42 4.62
CA PHE A 32 10.92 2.39 4.05
C PHE A 32 10.96 3.65 4.87
N GLY A 33 10.89 4.78 4.16
CA GLY A 33 10.75 6.10 4.78
C GLY A 33 9.29 6.41 5.02
N SER A 34 8.78 7.38 4.27
CA SER A 34 7.37 7.74 4.27
C SER A 34 6.52 6.61 3.71
N VAL A 35 5.44 6.32 4.43
CA VAL A 35 4.35 5.45 3.99
C VAL A 35 3.12 6.31 3.85
N GLU A 36 2.48 6.23 2.70
CA GLU A 36 1.27 6.97 2.38
C GLU A 36 0.14 5.99 2.07
N CYS A 37 -1.03 6.22 2.66
CA CYS A 37 -2.12 5.26 2.63
C CYS A 37 -3.41 5.88 2.14
N VAL A 38 -4.19 5.08 1.43
CA VAL A 38 -5.54 5.43 1.01
C VAL A 38 -6.38 4.16 0.98
N LYS A 39 -7.51 4.18 1.70
CA LYS A 39 -8.37 3.01 1.92
C LYS A 39 -7.55 1.81 2.43
N ASP A 40 -7.50 0.74 1.64
CA ASP A 40 -6.81 -0.52 1.95
C ASP A 40 -5.45 -0.62 1.25
N TRP A 41 -4.93 0.48 0.70
CA TRP A 41 -3.66 0.54 0.00
C TRP A 41 -2.64 1.38 0.76
N ALA A 42 -1.39 0.95 0.75
CA ALA A 42 -0.25 1.70 1.26
C ALA A 42 0.88 1.69 0.23
N GLY A 43 1.36 2.87 -0.12
CA GLY A 43 2.57 3.07 -0.91
C GLY A 43 3.72 3.46 0.00
N ALA A 44 4.86 2.79 -0.14
CA ALA A 44 6.06 3.10 0.62
C ALA A 44 7.24 3.37 -0.32
N VAL A 45 7.94 4.47 -0.07
CA VAL A 45 9.18 4.76 -0.80
C VAL A 45 10.33 4.05 -0.08
N PRO A 46 11.06 3.17 -0.79
CA PRO A 46 12.16 2.43 -0.21
C PRO A 46 13.34 3.39 0.03
N GLN A 47 14.02 3.20 1.15
CA GLN A 47 15.20 3.96 1.56
C GLN A 47 16.43 3.04 1.52
N GLY A 48 17.53 3.53 0.96
CA GLY A 48 18.81 2.86 0.99
C GLY A 48 19.68 3.12 -0.24
N PRO A 49 20.95 2.65 -0.23
CA PRO A 49 21.89 2.85 -1.34
C PRO A 49 21.65 1.93 -2.55
N LYS A 50 20.70 0.98 -2.46
CA LYS A 50 20.42 -0.04 -3.50
C LYS A 50 18.96 -0.04 -3.96
N THR A 51 18.18 0.94 -3.54
CA THR A 51 16.76 0.99 -3.85
C THR A 51 16.55 1.69 -5.18
N GLY A 52 15.86 1.02 -6.11
CA GLY A 52 15.45 1.63 -7.37
C GLY A 52 14.42 2.75 -7.14
N ASP A 53 14.13 3.52 -8.19
CA ASP A 53 13.21 4.67 -8.15
C ASP A 53 11.72 4.29 -8.05
N GLY A 54 11.40 3.14 -7.46
CA GLY A 54 10.07 2.56 -7.42
C GLY A 54 9.36 2.74 -6.07
N VAL A 55 8.03 2.77 -6.10
CA VAL A 55 7.16 2.68 -4.93
C VAL A 55 6.78 1.23 -4.68
N TYR A 56 6.93 0.78 -3.44
CA TYR A 56 6.45 -0.50 -2.97
C TYR A 56 5.00 -0.38 -2.55
N LEU A 57 4.13 -1.16 -3.17
CA LEU A 57 2.70 -1.14 -2.91
C LEU A 57 2.32 -2.31 -2.03
N PHE A 58 1.45 -2.03 -1.07
CA PHE A 58 0.91 -2.99 -0.12
C PHE A 58 -0.61 -2.90 -0.11
N HIS A 59 -1.24 -4.05 -0.02
CA HIS A 59 -2.70 -4.16 0.07
C HIS A 59 -3.09 -4.79 1.40
N TYR A 60 -4.03 -4.18 2.09
CA TYR A 60 -4.62 -4.71 3.30
C TYR A 60 -5.74 -5.67 2.93
N THR A 61 -5.65 -6.90 3.44
CA THR A 61 -6.75 -7.88 3.34
C THR A 61 -7.29 -8.16 4.73
N ALA A 62 -8.58 -7.87 4.95
CA ALA A 62 -9.24 -8.18 6.22
C ALA A 62 -9.04 -9.64 6.62
N GLY A 63 -8.62 -9.87 7.86
CA GLY A 63 -8.30 -11.20 8.40
C GLY A 63 -6.90 -11.72 8.10
N THR A 64 -6.17 -11.13 7.13
CA THR A 64 -4.77 -11.50 6.85
C THR A 64 -3.77 -10.38 7.16
N GLY A 65 -4.20 -9.13 7.11
CA GLY A 65 -3.34 -7.96 7.32
C GLY A 65 -2.76 -7.41 6.02
N TRP A 66 -1.71 -6.59 6.17
CA TRP A 66 -0.96 -5.99 5.06
C TRP A 66 -0.12 -7.04 4.34
N LYS A 67 -0.11 -6.98 3.00
CA LYS A 67 0.73 -7.84 2.16
C LYS A 67 1.42 -7.03 1.08
N TYR A 68 2.57 -7.50 0.65
CA TYR A 68 3.27 -6.93 -0.50
C TYR A 68 2.49 -7.25 -1.78
N TYR A 69 2.20 -6.21 -2.56
CA TYR A 69 1.49 -6.34 -3.84
C TYR A 69 2.48 -6.29 -5.02
N GLY A 70 3.43 -5.36 -4.99
CA GLY A 70 4.42 -5.19 -6.04
C GLY A 70 5.25 -3.92 -5.90
N GLU A 71 6.25 -3.76 -6.75
CA GLU A 71 7.05 -2.54 -6.88
C GLU A 71 6.93 -2.00 -8.31
N GLY A 72 6.95 -0.67 -8.46
CA GLY A 72 6.86 -0.02 -9.75
C GLY A 72 7.14 1.48 -9.66
N SER A 73 7.43 2.13 -10.79
CA SER A 73 7.72 3.57 -10.85
C SER A 73 6.52 4.49 -10.56
N GLY A 74 5.37 3.89 -10.24
CA GLY A 74 4.13 4.57 -9.90
C GLY A 74 2.91 3.77 -10.40
N TYR A 75 1.75 3.98 -9.77
CA TYR A 75 0.55 3.21 -10.04
C TYR A 75 -0.58 4.08 -10.59
N ASP A 76 -1.41 3.55 -11.48
CA ASP A 76 -2.64 4.23 -11.82
C ASP A 76 -3.68 3.96 -10.71
N CYS A 77 -4.18 5.02 -10.09
CA CYS A 77 -5.17 4.90 -9.02
C CYS A 77 -6.42 4.16 -9.50
N LYS A 78 -6.80 4.27 -10.77
CA LYS A 78 -7.98 3.60 -11.33
C LYS A 78 -7.79 2.09 -11.37
N ASP A 79 -6.58 1.61 -11.70
CA ASP A 79 -6.26 0.18 -11.71
C ASP A 79 -6.31 -0.42 -10.31
N LEU A 80 -6.08 0.40 -9.28
CA LEU A 80 -6.19 0.03 -7.86
C LEU A 80 -7.62 0.17 -7.31
N GLY A 81 -8.59 0.60 -8.12
CA GLY A 81 -9.95 0.89 -7.69
C GLY A 81 -10.07 2.12 -6.77
N LEU A 82 -9.04 2.97 -6.77
CA LEU A 82 -9.00 4.21 -6.02
C LEU A 82 -9.69 5.31 -6.81
N THR A 83 -10.66 5.94 -6.16
CA THR A 83 -11.41 7.09 -6.68
C THR A 83 -10.83 8.42 -6.17
N GLU A 84 -9.96 8.36 -5.17
CA GLU A 84 -9.27 9.51 -4.61
C GLU A 84 -7.80 9.47 -5.03
N PRO A 85 -7.19 10.61 -5.35
CA PRO A 85 -5.80 10.67 -5.73
C PRO A 85 -4.92 10.24 -4.54
N ALA A 86 -3.99 9.32 -4.80
CA ALA A 86 -2.97 8.93 -3.85
C ALA A 86 -1.62 9.54 -4.24
N PRO A 87 -0.77 9.88 -3.27
CA PRO A 87 0.58 10.40 -3.55
C PRO A 87 1.47 9.44 -4.37
N PHE A 88 1.23 8.13 -4.23
CA PHE A 88 1.91 7.09 -5.00
C PHE A 88 1.29 6.84 -6.39
N CYS A 89 0.20 7.55 -6.72
CA CYS A 89 -0.43 7.45 -8.02
C CYS A 89 0.18 8.43 -9.02
N ILE A 90 0.44 7.93 -10.24
CA ILE A 90 1.01 8.72 -11.35
C ILE A 90 -0.04 9.41 -12.21
N SER A 91 -1.31 9.04 -12.07
CA SER A 91 -2.44 9.70 -12.73
C SER A 91 -3.52 9.98 -11.69
N GLY A 92 -3.82 11.26 -11.47
CA GLY A 92 -4.91 11.77 -10.63
C GLY A 92 -6.09 12.20 -11.47
#